data_AF-A0A5C6DL50-F1
#
_entry.id   AF-A0A5C6DL50-F1
#
_cell.length_a   1.000
_cell.length_b   1.000
_cell.length_c   1.000
_cell.angle_alpha   90.00
_cell.angle_beta   90.00
_cell.angle_gamma   90.00
#
_symmetry.space_group_name_H-M   'P 1'
#
loop_
_entity.id
_entity.type
_entity.pdbx_description
1 polymer ?
#
loop_
_entity_poly.entity_id
_entity_poly.type
_entity_poly.pdbx_seq_one_letter_code
_entity_poly.pdbx_strand_id
1 'polypeptide(L)' 'MHTFQLTLVPHGGGTPITVQIQAYSDLAARRIAEASYRGYIVRAIHMVH' A
#
# COMPACT_ATOMS: atom_id res chain seq x y z
N MET A 1 6.26 8.22 13.27
CA MET A 1 6.41 7.88 11.84
C MET A 1 6.78 6.42 11.80
N HIS A 2 6.03 5.63 11.05
CA HIS A 2 6.13 4.16 11.07
C HIS A 2 6.20 3.63 9.64
N THR A 3 6.78 2.46 9.48
CA THR A 3 6.76 1.74 8.21
C THR A 3 5.47 0.95 8.13
N PHE A 4 4.75 1.08 7.04
CA PHE A 4 3.58 0.29 6.72
C PHE A 4 3.92 -0.61 5.55
N GLN A 5 3.50 -1.86 5.61
CA GLN A 5 3.56 -2.77 4.49
C GLN A 5 2.16 -2.91 3.90
N LEU A 6 2.07 -2.74 2.58
CA LEU A 6 0.82 -2.72 1.85
C LEU A 6 0.86 -3.80 0.77
N THR A 7 -0.22 -4.57 0.68
CA THR A 7 -0.42 -5.51 -0.43
C THR A 7 -1.29 -4.84 -1.49
N LEU A 8 -0.75 -4.74 -2.69
CA LEU A 8 -1.36 -4.08 -3.84
C LEU A 8 -1.73 -5.12 -4.89
N VAL A 9 -2.91 -5.00 -5.49
CA VAL A 9 -3.37 -5.90 -6.56
C VAL A 9 -3.68 -5.11 -7.83
N PRO A 10 -3.18 -5.51 -9.01
CA PRO A 10 -3.49 -4.83 -10.27
C PRO A 10 -5.01 -4.84 -10.58
N HIS A 11 -5.53 -3.73 -11.10
CA HIS A 11 -6.96 -3.62 -11.46
C HIS A 11 -7.42 -4.66 -12.51
N GLY A 12 -6.54 -5.08 -13.41
CA GLY A 12 -6.83 -6.07 -14.45
C GLY A 12 -6.75 -7.54 -13.98
N GLY A 13 -6.54 -7.78 -12.68
CA GLY A 13 -6.09 -9.07 -12.19
C GLY A 13 -4.60 -9.28 -12.46
N GLY A 14 -3.97 -10.14 -11.67
CA GLY A 14 -2.53 -10.39 -11.72
C GLY A 14 -1.95 -10.69 -10.35
N THR A 15 -0.63 -10.77 -10.29
CA THR A 15 0.10 -11.11 -9.06
C THR A 15 0.08 -9.94 -8.08
N PRO A 16 -0.39 -10.15 -6.83
CA PRO A 16 -0.27 -9.15 -5.79
C PRO A 16 1.20 -8.80 -5.53
N ILE A 17 1.49 -7.53 -5.33
CA ILE A 17 2.80 -7.05 -4.90
C ILE A 17 2.73 -6.53 -3.47
N THR A 18 3.84 -6.58 -2.77
CA THR A 18 3.97 -6.04 -1.42
C THR A 18 4.96 -4.89 -1.44
N VAL A 19 4.59 -3.76 -0.85
CA VAL A 19 5.41 -2.55 -0.80
C VAL A 19 5.50 -2.05 0.64
N GLN A 20 6.57 -1.33 0.95
CA GLN A 20 6.75 -0.68 2.25
C GLN A 20 6.73 0.84 2.08
N ILE A 21 5.95 1.52 2.90
CA ILE A 21 5.71 2.96 2.84
C ILE A 21 5.87 3.54 4.25
N GLN A 22 6.66 4.59 4.39
CA GLN A 22 6.72 5.34 5.64
C GLN A 22 5.59 6.35 5.71
N ALA A 23 4.80 6.30 6.77
CA ALA A 23 3.68 7.21 6.99
C ALA A 23 3.41 7.44 8.48
N TYR A 24 2.52 8.39 8.78
CA TYR A 24 2.09 8.68 10.15
C TYR A 24 0.85 7.88 10.57
N SER A 25 0.08 7.35 9.60
CA SER A 25 -1.14 6.57 9.83
C SER A 25 -1.39 5.62 8.65
N ASP A 26 -2.27 4.64 8.84
CA ASP A 26 -2.73 3.72 7.80
C ASP A 26 -3.39 4.48 6.63
N LEU A 27 -4.19 5.51 6.93
CA LEU A 27 -4.84 6.34 5.93
C LEU A 27 -3.81 7.11 5.09
N ALA A 28 -2.76 7.64 5.72
CA ALA A 28 -1.68 8.31 5.01
C ALA A 28 -0.91 7.33 4.13
N ALA A 29 -0.59 6.13 4.65
CA ALA A 29 0.08 5.08 3.88
C ALA A 29 -0.76 4.65 2.66
N ARG A 30 -2.08 4.51 2.84
CA ARG A 30 -3.02 4.19 1.78
C ARG A 30 -3.04 5.26 0.68
N ARG A 31 -3.16 6.53 1.06
CA ARG A 31 -3.17 7.65 0.10
C ARG A 31 -1.87 7.73 -0.70
N ILE A 32 -0.73 7.50 -0.05
CA ILE A 32 0.57 7.44 -0.73
C ILE A 32 0.57 6.28 -1.73
N ALA A 33 0.14 5.07 -1.33
CA ALA A 33 0.08 3.93 -2.24
C ALA A 33 -0.85 4.17 -3.43
N GLU A 34 -2.06 4.68 -3.21
CA GLU A 34 -3.03 4.98 -4.26
C GLU A 34 -2.50 6.05 -5.24
N ALA A 35 -1.73 7.03 -4.75
CA ALA A 35 -1.10 8.05 -5.59
C ALA A 35 0.10 7.53 -6.39
N SER A 36 0.95 6.70 -5.78
CA SER A 36 2.19 6.19 -6.37
C SER A 36 1.99 4.98 -7.29
N TYR A 37 1.01 4.11 -6.99
CA TYR A 37 0.76 2.87 -7.72
C TYR A 37 -0.57 2.94 -8.48
N ARG A 38 -0.67 3.89 -9.40
CA ARG A 38 -1.80 3.99 -10.32
C ARG A 38 -1.93 2.69 -11.11
N GLY A 39 -3.11 2.08 -11.12
CA GLY A 39 -3.28 0.74 -11.69
C GLY A 39 -3.42 -0.37 -10.64
N TYR A 40 -3.23 -0.06 -9.35
CA TYR A 40 -3.31 -1.03 -8.26
C TYR A 40 -4.34 -0.62 -7.20
N ILE A 41 -4.92 -1.64 -6.56
CA ILE A 41 -5.83 -1.51 -5.43
C ILE A 41 -5.11 -1.99 -4.18
N VAL A 42 -5.16 -1.18 -3.12
CA VAL A 42 -4.70 -1.60 -1.80
C VAL A 42 -5.67 -2.63 -1.21
N ARG A 43 -5.18 -3.85 -0.99
CA ARG A 43 -5.95 -4.97 -0.39
C ARG A 43 -5.73 -5.14 1.10
N ALA A 44 -4.51 -4.90 1.56
CA ALA A 44 -4.14 -5.01 2.97
C ALA A 44 -3.12 -3.94 3.32
N ILE A 45 -3.17 -3.48 4.57
CA ILE A 45 -2.21 -2.54 5.17
C ILE A 45 -1.92 -3.06 6.57
N HIS A 46 -0.65 -3.21 6.89
CA HIS A 46 -0.20 -3.50 8.25
C HIS A 46 0.98 -2.62 8.63
N MET A 47 0.98 -2.12 9.86
CA MET A 47 2.13 -1.42 10.41
C MET A 47 3.22 -2.44 10.75
N VAL A 48 4.44 -2.15 10.34
CA VAL A 48 5.63 -2.96 10.64
C VAL A 48 6.46 -2.17 11.65
N HIS A 49 6.78 -2.82 12.77
CA HIS A 49 7.54 -2.24 13.88
C HIS A 49 8.98 -1.90 13.49
#